data_AF-A0A817Y4L6-F1
#
_entry.id   AF-A0A817Y4L6-F1
#
_cell.length_a   1.000
_cell.length_b   1.000
_cell.length_c   1.000
_cell.angle_alpha   90.00
_cell.angle_beta   90.00
_cell.angle_gamma   90.00
#
_symmetry.space_group_name_H-M   'P 1'
#
loop_
_entity.id
_entity.type
_entity.pdbx_description
1 polymer ?
#
loop_
_entity_poly.entity_id
_entity_poly.type
_entity_poly.pdbx_seq_one_letter_code
_entity_poly.pdbx_strand_id
1 'polypeptide(L)'
;MKKFISGIILYGTEKNKNSFDFNHIYILHDLAQPSAERIIQLENLSNKDTYKKTYNDLFGLTLSKNYSLNEALWTCSNLFANSPQRLTIKRIFIFTCNDRPHGTNIILERQAKQRAKDLNDVGIQVEVFPILTETIKSFIRMWPKIID
;
A
#
# COMPACT_ATOMS: atom_id res chain seq x y z
N MET A 1 2.72 -28.58 -2.32
CA MET A 1 2.17 -27.49 -3.15
C MET A 1 2.39 -26.17 -2.41
N LYS A 2 3.16 -25.24 -2.98
CA LYS A 2 3.52 -23.97 -2.31
C LYS A 2 2.30 -23.03 -2.41
N LYS A 3 1.58 -22.85 -1.30
CA LYS A 3 0.44 -21.93 -1.21
C LYS A 3 0.98 -20.52 -1.00
N PHE A 4 0.64 -19.59 -1.88
CA PHE A 4 0.89 -18.17 -1.69
C PHE A 4 -0.44 -17.47 -1.46
N ILE A 5 -0.42 -16.42 -0.67
CA ILE A 5 -1.57 -15.54 -0.45
C ILE A 5 -1.14 -14.12 -0.77
N SER A 6 -2.08 -13.33 -1.25
CA SER A 6 -1.86 -11.94 -1.62
C SER A 6 -3.04 -11.09 -1.17
N GLY A 7 -2.75 -9.83 -0.89
CA GLY A 7 -3.73 -8.82 -0.53
C GLY A 7 -3.39 -7.51 -1.23
N ILE A 8 -4.36 -6.61 -1.30
CA ILE A 8 -4.22 -5.30 -1.94
C ILE A 8 -4.76 -4.26 -0.98
N ILE A 9 -3.91 -3.31 -0.62
CA ILE A 9 -4.24 -2.15 0.19
C ILE A 9 -4.00 -0.91 -0.67
N LEU A 10 -4.97 -0.01 -0.65
CA LEU A 10 -4.86 1.32 -1.23
C LEU A 10 -4.62 2.32 -0.09
N TYR A 11 -3.68 3.25 -0.29
CA TYR A 11 -3.42 4.34 0.66
C TYR A 11 -3.52 5.68 -0.07
N GLY A 12 -4.00 6.71 0.62
CA GLY A 12 -4.34 8.00 0.01
C GLY A 12 -5.72 8.00 -0.68
N THR A 13 -6.63 7.14 -0.25
CA THR A 13 -8.03 7.16 -0.69
C THR A 13 -8.84 8.19 0.10
N GLU A 14 -9.97 8.66 -0.42
CA GLU A 14 -10.88 9.47 0.39
C GLU A 14 -11.59 8.60 1.43
N LYS A 15 -12.10 7.44 0.99
CA LYS A 15 -12.78 6.46 1.82
C LYS A 15 -11.78 5.57 2.54
N ASN A 16 -12.11 5.13 3.74
CA ASN A 16 -11.34 4.16 4.51
C ASN A 16 -12.12 2.85 4.69
N LYS A 17 -11.38 1.74 4.71
CA LYS A 17 -11.89 0.40 5.00
C LYS A 17 -10.76 -0.45 5.60
N ASN A 18 -10.61 -0.40 6.90
CA ASN A 18 -9.61 -1.16 7.64
C ASN A 18 -10.07 -1.37 9.10
N SER A 19 -9.45 -2.32 9.81
CA SER A 19 -9.83 -2.70 11.18
C SER A 19 -9.48 -1.67 12.26
N PHE A 20 -8.71 -0.64 11.93
CA PHE A 20 -8.20 0.36 12.86
C PHE A 20 -8.87 1.73 12.69
N ASP A 21 -9.83 1.84 11.77
CA ASP A 21 -10.46 3.09 11.37
C ASP A 21 -9.44 4.18 10.95
N PHE A 22 -8.27 3.78 10.45
CA PHE A 22 -7.28 4.74 9.95
C PHE A 22 -7.81 5.43 8.69
N ASN A 23 -7.65 6.75 8.65
CA ASN A 23 -8.07 7.55 7.51
C ASN A 23 -7.24 7.21 6.27
N HIS A 24 -7.86 7.35 5.10
CA HIS A 24 -7.19 7.20 3.81
C HIS A 24 -6.54 5.83 3.53
N ILE A 25 -6.95 4.78 4.26
CA ILE A 25 -6.47 3.41 4.07
C ILE A 25 -7.65 2.50 3.76
N TYR A 26 -7.60 1.85 2.60
CA TYR A 26 -8.66 0.99 2.09
C TYR A 26 -8.11 -0.40 1.75
N ILE A 27 -8.58 -1.43 2.45
CA ILE A 27 -8.26 -2.82 2.13
C ILE A 27 -9.19 -3.27 0.99
N LEU A 28 -8.65 -3.32 -0.23
CA LEU A 28 -9.36 -3.81 -1.41
C LEU A 28 -9.52 -5.33 -1.33
N HIS A 29 -8.40 -6.04 -1.11
CA HIS A 29 -8.37 -7.49 -0.93
C HIS A 29 -7.58 -7.84 0.32
N ASP A 30 -8.20 -8.61 1.21
CA ASP A 30 -7.48 -9.22 2.33
C ASP A 30 -6.54 -10.34 1.85
N LEU A 31 -5.59 -10.75 2.69
CA LEU A 31 -4.66 -11.84 2.43
C LEU A 31 -5.40 -13.17 2.25
N ALA A 32 -5.56 -13.57 0.99
CA ALA A 32 -6.10 -14.88 0.65
C ALA A 32 -5.45 -15.40 -0.63
N GLN A 33 -5.78 -16.63 -1.03
CA GLN A 33 -5.35 -17.15 -2.32
C GLN A 33 -6.01 -16.34 -3.44
N PRO A 34 -5.29 -16.08 -4.55
CA PRO A 34 -5.91 -15.51 -5.74
C PRO A 34 -7.05 -16.40 -6.23
N SER A 35 -8.11 -15.75 -6.72
CA SER A 35 -9.28 -16.42 -7.27
C SER A 35 -9.74 -15.71 -8.54
N ALA A 36 -10.55 -16.38 -9.36
CA ALA A 36 -11.11 -15.81 -10.58
C ALA A 36 -11.93 -14.54 -10.28
N GLU A 37 -12.69 -14.54 -9.19
CA GLU A 37 -13.52 -13.39 -8.78
C GLU A 37 -12.66 -12.16 -8.46
N ARG A 38 -11.53 -12.35 -7.79
CA ARG A 38 -10.58 -11.26 -7.48
C ARG A 38 -9.93 -10.70 -8.73
N ILE A 39 -9.60 -11.57 -9.70
CA ILE A 39 -9.01 -11.16 -10.98
C ILE A 39 -10.05 -10.35 -11.78
N ILE A 40 -11.28 -10.86 -11.92
CA ILE A 40 -12.37 -10.18 -12.62
C ILE A 40 -12.67 -8.83 -11.97
N GLN A 41 -12.65 -8.73 -10.64
CA GLN A 41 -12.84 -7.46 -9.95
C GLN A 41 -11.74 -6.45 -10.33
N LEU A 42 -10.47 -6.88 -10.40
CA LEU A 42 -9.37 -6.01 -10.81
C LEU A 42 -9.46 -5.62 -12.28
N GLU A 43 -9.84 -6.54 -13.17
CA GLU A 43 -10.05 -6.25 -14.59
C GLU A 43 -11.12 -5.17 -14.78
N ASN A 44 -12.27 -5.32 -14.10
CA ASN A 44 -13.35 -4.33 -14.13
C ASN A 44 -12.92 -2.98 -13.56
N LEU A 45 -12.14 -2.97 -12.47
CA LEU A 45 -11.57 -1.75 -11.91
C LEU A 45 -10.61 -1.08 -12.90
N SER A 46 -9.83 -1.86 -13.66
CA SER A 46 -8.79 -1.38 -14.58
C SER A 46 -9.29 -1.00 -15.97
N ASN A 47 -10.60 -1.09 -16.23
CA ASN A 47 -11.19 -0.74 -17.52
C ASN A 47 -10.89 0.74 -17.85
N LYS A 48 -10.16 0.98 -18.95
CA LYS A 48 -9.64 2.31 -19.32
C LYS A 48 -10.74 3.35 -19.52
N ASP A 49 -11.91 2.94 -19.99
CA ASP A 49 -13.01 3.85 -20.32
C ASP A 49 -13.75 4.33 -19.06
N THR A 50 -13.78 3.52 -18.01
CA THR A 50 -14.55 3.80 -16.78
C THR A 50 -13.71 4.01 -15.53
N TYR A 51 -12.41 3.66 -15.57
CA TYR A 51 -11.50 3.63 -14.42
C TYR A 51 -11.62 4.86 -13.53
N LYS A 52 -11.54 6.08 -14.10
CA LYS A 52 -11.54 7.31 -13.30
C LYS A 52 -12.83 7.47 -12.50
N LYS A 53 -13.96 7.20 -13.12
CA LYS A 53 -15.27 7.29 -12.49
C LYS A 53 -15.42 6.20 -11.43
N THR A 54 -15.16 4.95 -11.80
CA THR A 54 -15.25 3.79 -10.91
C THR A 54 -14.34 3.94 -9.69
N TYR A 55 -13.09 4.39 -9.88
CA TYR A 55 -12.16 4.64 -8.79
C TYR A 55 -12.67 5.73 -7.83
N ASN A 56 -13.15 6.85 -8.38
CA ASN A 56 -13.68 7.94 -7.56
C ASN A 56 -14.92 7.51 -6.77
N ASP A 57 -15.84 6.79 -7.42
CA ASP A 57 -17.07 6.30 -6.80
C ASP A 57 -16.79 5.27 -5.69
N LEU A 58 -15.77 4.41 -5.85
CA LEU A 58 -15.48 3.33 -4.90
C LEU A 58 -14.51 3.74 -3.79
N PHE A 59 -13.51 4.57 -4.08
CA PHE A 59 -12.42 4.89 -3.16
C PHE A 59 -12.27 6.38 -2.92
N GLY A 60 -12.52 7.20 -3.95
CA GLY A 60 -12.24 8.63 -3.95
C GLY A 60 -10.73 8.93 -3.92
N LEU A 61 -10.35 10.13 -4.37
CA LEU A 61 -8.98 10.63 -4.27
C LEU A 61 -8.91 11.70 -3.19
N THR A 62 -8.05 11.50 -2.20
CA THR A 62 -7.85 12.54 -1.19
C THR A 62 -7.05 13.70 -1.79
N LEU A 63 -7.57 14.92 -1.62
CA LEU A 63 -6.83 16.15 -1.88
C LEU A 63 -5.88 16.49 -0.70
N SER A 64 -6.08 15.85 0.44
CA SER A 64 -5.31 16.06 1.66
C SER A 64 -3.98 15.30 1.60
N LYS A 65 -2.89 15.94 2.03
CA LYS A 65 -1.58 15.30 2.20
C LYS A 65 -1.38 14.71 3.61
N ASN A 66 -2.46 14.55 4.37
CA ASN A 66 -2.42 14.08 5.76
C ASN A 66 -2.55 12.56 5.90
N TYR A 67 -2.39 11.79 4.82
CA TYR A 67 -2.32 10.33 4.91
C TYR A 67 -0.96 9.87 5.47
N SER A 68 -0.97 8.78 6.24
CA SER A 68 0.19 8.27 6.96
C SER A 68 0.67 6.94 6.37
N LEU A 69 1.92 6.90 5.89
CA LEU A 69 2.53 5.67 5.39
C LEU A 69 2.79 4.69 6.55
N ASN A 70 3.06 5.22 7.75
CA ASN A 70 3.16 4.42 8.97
C ASN A 70 1.87 3.63 9.24
N GLU A 71 0.71 4.26 9.11
CA GLU A 71 -0.60 3.59 9.30
C GLU A 71 -0.85 2.53 8.23
N ALA A 72 -0.47 2.79 6.97
CA ALA A 72 -0.57 1.83 5.89
C ALA A 72 0.32 0.60 6.15
N LEU A 73 1.57 0.82 6.54
CA LEU A 73 2.52 -0.23 6.91
C LEU A 73 2.05 -1.02 8.16
N TRP A 74 1.46 -0.35 9.15
CA TRP A 74 0.82 -1.01 10.30
C TRP A 74 -0.30 -1.95 9.85
N THR A 75 -1.15 -1.47 8.94
CA THR A 75 -2.26 -2.25 8.39
C THR A 75 -1.73 -3.51 7.69
N CYS A 76 -0.68 -3.39 6.88
CA CYS A 76 0.01 -4.55 6.28
C CYS A 76 0.55 -5.53 7.35
N SER A 77 1.22 -5.02 8.38
CA SER A 77 1.73 -5.85 9.49
C SER A 77 0.62 -6.65 10.16
N ASN A 78 -0.51 -6.00 10.41
CA ASN A 78 -1.67 -6.62 11.04
C ASN A 78 -2.29 -7.70 10.16
N LEU A 79 -2.36 -7.51 8.85
CA LEU A 79 -2.82 -8.56 7.93
C LEU A 79 -1.93 -9.81 8.02
N PHE A 80 -0.61 -9.64 8.06
CA PHE A 80 0.29 -10.77 8.23
C PHE A 80 0.14 -11.46 9.59
N ALA A 81 -0.08 -10.68 10.67
CA ALA A 81 -0.25 -11.20 12.02
C ALA A 81 -1.55 -12.01 12.17
N ASN A 82 -2.64 -11.57 11.53
CA ASN A 82 -3.94 -12.23 11.58
C ASN A 82 -4.16 -13.27 10.48
N SER A 83 -3.12 -13.58 9.68
CA SER A 83 -3.24 -14.60 8.65
C SER A 83 -3.44 -15.98 9.30
N PRO A 84 -4.44 -16.78 8.86
CA PRO A 84 -4.65 -18.12 9.39
C PRO A 84 -3.56 -19.12 8.97
N GLN A 85 -2.66 -18.73 8.06
CA GLN A 85 -1.60 -19.58 7.54
C GLN A 85 -0.24 -19.13 8.07
N ARG A 86 0.65 -20.08 8.39
CA ARG A 86 2.03 -19.78 8.78
C ARG A 86 2.82 -19.29 7.56
N LEU A 87 3.05 -17.98 7.49
CA LEU A 87 3.81 -17.35 6.40
C LEU A 87 5.32 -17.44 6.66
N THR A 88 6.03 -18.09 5.75
CA THR A 88 7.50 -18.20 5.79
C THR A 88 8.19 -16.96 5.25
N ILE A 89 7.60 -16.34 4.21
CA ILE A 89 8.12 -15.14 3.56
C ILE A 89 7.01 -14.10 3.58
N LYS A 90 7.32 -12.90 4.04
CA LYS A 90 6.38 -11.77 4.09
C LYS A 90 7.01 -10.61 3.33
N ARG A 91 6.31 -10.11 2.31
CA ARG A 91 6.76 -8.99 1.47
C ARG A 91 5.64 -7.99 1.27
N ILE A 92 5.98 -6.71 1.36
CA ILE A 92 5.11 -5.58 1.03
C ILE A 92 5.71 -4.93 -0.21
N PHE A 93 4.92 -4.86 -1.28
CA PHE A 93 5.27 -4.13 -2.49
C PHE A 93 4.52 -2.80 -2.51
N ILE A 94 5.26 -1.70 -2.50
CA ILE A 94 4.71 -0.35 -2.58
C ILE A 94 4.85 0.15 -4.00
N PHE A 95 3.72 0.31 -4.69
CA PHE A 95 3.67 0.93 -6.01
C PHE A 95 3.35 2.41 -5.86
N THR A 96 4.24 3.28 -6.34
CA THR A 96 4.04 4.73 -6.16
C THR A 96 4.77 5.55 -7.22
N CYS A 97 4.15 6.66 -7.62
CA CYS A 97 4.79 7.72 -8.38
C CYS A 97 5.15 8.92 -7.49
N ASN A 98 5.04 8.81 -6.16
CA ASN A 98 5.36 9.90 -5.24
C ASN A 98 6.65 9.62 -4.45
N ASP A 99 7.70 10.38 -4.77
CA ASP A 99 9.00 10.30 -4.09
C ASP A 99 8.98 10.90 -2.69
N ARG A 100 7.95 11.67 -2.31
CA ARG A 100 7.83 12.34 -1.00
C ARG A 100 6.38 12.25 -0.47
N PRO A 101 5.92 11.08 0.01
CA PRO A 101 4.55 10.85 0.47
C PRO A 101 4.15 11.80 1.61
N HIS A 102 5.09 12.25 2.44
CA HIS A 102 4.84 13.19 3.55
C HIS A 102 5.33 14.61 3.29
N GLY A 103 5.87 14.91 2.10
CA GLY A 103 6.31 16.25 1.70
C GLY A 103 7.29 16.89 2.69
N THR A 104 6.81 17.89 3.44
CA THR A 104 7.55 18.64 4.47
C THR A 104 7.23 18.20 5.90
N ASN A 105 6.28 17.28 6.11
CA ASN A 105 5.92 16.79 7.43
C ASN A 105 6.96 15.77 7.93
N ILE A 106 7.95 16.29 8.65
CA ILE A 106 9.09 15.51 9.13
C ILE A 106 8.70 14.47 10.19
N ILE A 107 7.59 14.68 10.90
CA ILE A 107 7.10 13.75 11.93
C ILE A 107 6.57 12.49 11.25
N LEU A 108 5.70 12.64 10.25
CA LEU A 108 5.17 11.50 9.49
C LEU A 108 6.28 10.77 8.73
N GLU A 109 7.26 11.51 8.18
CA GLU A 109 8.42 10.91 7.53
C GLU A 109 9.24 10.04 8.50
N ARG A 110 9.51 10.53 9.71
CA ARG A 110 10.24 9.77 10.74
C ARG A 110 9.46 8.54 11.19
N GLN A 111 8.15 8.68 11.39
CA GLN A 111 7.28 7.55 11.77
C GLN A 111 7.26 6.47 10.69
N ALA A 112 7.17 6.85 9.41
CA ALA A 112 7.19 5.91 8.30
C ALA A 112 8.53 5.15 8.22
N LYS A 113 9.66 5.84 8.39
CA LYS A 113 11.00 5.21 8.43
C LYS A 113 11.14 4.26 9.61
N GLN A 114 10.76 4.68 10.81
CA GLN A 114 10.82 3.84 11.99
C GLN A 114 9.97 2.58 11.78
N ARG A 115 8.76 2.71 11.25
CA ARG A 115 7.88 1.58 10.96
C ARG A 115 8.47 0.62 9.94
N ALA A 116 9.06 1.13 8.86
CA ALA A 116 9.69 0.29 7.85
C ALA A 116 10.86 -0.52 8.44
N LYS A 117 11.66 0.11 9.32
CA LYS A 117 12.70 -0.57 10.08
C LYS A 117 12.12 -1.65 11.01
N ASP A 118 11.10 -1.32 11.79
CA ASP A 118 10.45 -2.28 12.69
C ASP A 118 9.92 -3.51 11.92
N LEU A 119 9.40 -3.30 10.70
CA LEU A 119 8.95 -4.38 9.82
C LEU A 119 10.10 -5.27 9.35
N ASN A 120 11.23 -4.68 8.98
CA ASN A 120 12.43 -5.41 8.58
C ASN A 120 12.98 -6.25 9.76
N ASP A 121 13.02 -5.67 10.96
CA ASP A 121 13.47 -6.35 12.19
C ASP A 121 12.61 -7.59 12.53
N VAL A 122 11.31 -7.59 12.16
CA VAL A 122 10.42 -8.77 12.30
C VAL A 122 10.37 -9.68 11.06
N GLY A 123 11.25 -9.45 10.07
CA GLY A 123 11.38 -10.26 8.87
C GLY A 123 10.33 -10.01 7.78
N ILE A 124 9.69 -8.84 7.79
CA ILE A 124 8.79 -8.38 6.71
C ILE A 124 9.59 -7.45 5.78
N GLN A 125 9.78 -7.87 4.53
CA GLN A 125 10.53 -7.09 3.55
C GLN A 125 9.61 -6.03 2.92
N VAL A 126 10.06 -4.79 2.89
CA VAL A 126 9.36 -3.69 2.20
C VAL A 126 10.15 -3.35 0.94
N GLU A 127 9.52 -3.48 -0.22
CA GLU A 127 10.11 -3.18 -1.52
C GLU A 127 9.26 -2.12 -2.23
N VAL A 128 9.93 -1.14 -2.85
CA VAL A 128 9.26 -0.03 -3.52
C VAL A 128 9.48 -0.13 -5.02
N PHE A 129 8.36 -0.08 -5.74
CA PHE A 129 8.29 -0.07 -7.19
C PHE A 129 7.90 1.34 -7.65
N PRO A 130 8.89 2.17 -8.05
CA PRO A 130 8.62 3.42 -8.75
C PRO A 130 7.73 3.21 -9.97
N ILE A 131 6.66 3.99 -10.06
CA ILE A 131 5.94 4.17 -11.31
C ILE A 131 6.42 5.49 -11.92
N LEU A 132 7.17 5.39 -13.01
CA LEU A 132 7.61 6.55 -13.78
C LEU A 132 6.41 7.16 -14.49
N THR A 133 6.18 8.44 -14.29
CA THR A 133 5.28 9.26 -15.11
C THR A 133 6.14 10.19 -15.96
N GLU A 134 5.62 10.69 -17.09
CA GLU A 134 6.37 11.60 -17.98
C GLU A 134 6.94 12.84 -17.25
N THR A 135 6.32 13.20 -16.13
CA THR A 135 6.70 14.31 -15.25
C THR A 135 7.87 13.98 -14.30
N ILE A 136 8.15 12.71 -14.02
CA ILE A 136 9.16 12.26 -13.04
C ILE A 136 10.31 11.58 -13.77
N LYS A 137 11.31 12.39 -14.14
CA LYS A 137 12.50 11.91 -14.89
C LYS A 137 13.63 11.37 -13.99
N SER A 138 13.54 11.49 -12.66
CA SER A 138 14.59 11.00 -11.74
C SER A 138 14.02 10.49 -10.42
N PHE A 139 13.90 9.17 -10.29
CA PHE A 139 13.53 8.50 -9.04
C PHE A 139 14.77 8.22 -8.20
N ILE A 140 15.25 9.18 -7.41
CA ILE A 140 16.53 8.99 -6.66
C ILE A 140 16.50 9.39 -5.18
N ARG A 141 15.53 10.14 -4.65
CA ARG A 141 15.84 10.89 -3.40
C ARG A 141 15.34 10.37 -2.05
N MET A 142 14.41 9.41 -1.95
CA MET A 142 13.82 9.10 -0.63
C MET A 142 13.63 7.62 -0.30
N TRP A 143 13.14 6.81 -1.24
CA TRP A 143 12.80 5.41 -0.94
C TRP A 143 13.96 4.51 -0.49
N PRO A 144 15.21 4.69 -0.97
CA PRO A 144 16.36 4.00 -0.38
C PRO A 144 16.50 4.27 1.14
N LYS A 145 16.24 5.51 1.60
CA LYS A 145 16.31 5.88 3.03
C LYS A 145 15.14 5.40 3.89
N ILE A 146 14.11 4.81 3.27
CA ILE A 146 12.96 4.22 3.98
C ILE A 146 13.11 2.71 4.08
N ILE A 147 13.76 2.09 3.10
CA ILE A 147 13.87 0.63 2.97
C ILE A 147 15.15 0.09 3.61
N ASP A 148 16.24 0.86 3.61
CA ASP A 148 17.50 0.55 4.29
C ASP A 148 17.38 0.69 5.83
#